data_AF-A0A350MQL7-F1
#
_entry.id   AF-A0A350MQL7-F1
#
_cell.length_a   1.000
_cell.length_b   1.000
_cell.length_c   1.000
_cell.angle_alpha   90.00
_cell.angle_beta   90.00
_cell.angle_gamma   90.00
#
_symmetry.space_group_name_H-M   'P 1'
#
loop_
_entity.id
_entity.type
_entity.pdbx_description
1 polymer ?
#
loop_
_entity_poly.entity_id
_entity_poly.type
_entity_poly.pdbx_seq_one_letter_code
_entity_poly.pdbx_strand_id
1 'polypeptide(L)'
;MKRNFLLILICIIALASKAQTSNLVFMVPAGERYEGSEVFKKMERTDPDYLKAYNQLMRGFMAESFFLYDLVQNYLVHQGKISKKEPLYIAFTDNEIYQVRKGFLLRMEDGISKKDGIYYIDFNRDILDDNPAKAGSYTQVVPEEVGRIILSQLSGTVNQIVPKEHYFCTQTDRATAFYEGFAQHFRFVAVQSEPDERIKRTIQEDLRKIGLWLPKYLHGFRRDYNLKGRFGVFRATAPVWFSKLETMRKHTFIESRLIVHLPQLSRNDDPWLQILYKDASVWPDITKYRTMNNAVATEGVISTFFAYLIASDAKKNYYPTSYYRDFLPDDTAFIFERQIFPLRNEYLKIFTVLAKYVRMDVDSRAQIIDFIEGYAKEFPHEAELVKGVWSAASGVDYQPVLPEPLWVVINNAHFIPSVLSQFGPKLKTYPFDMNNCDSVELVAVKGVTPTDAIKLLEYRNKNGGFQSLNQIASLTTISPSAREGIEQLHPFEKEKIRPENSSQNWSYTYTLWAFLKMAFLYFIGIGLIYFALAQFLHYHPKLLQYLWNFLQFFLLSLLGIVCTAITTRNIMLFMGFVLVILALEYVFRRKQGMACWFEMGTTFFMSLLLVYSLY
;
A
#
# COMPACT_ATOMS: atom_id res chain seq x y z
N MET A 1 37.67 45.17 0.83
CA MET A 1 36.33 44.55 0.64
C MET A 1 36.35 43.17 -0.02
N LYS A 2 37.06 42.93 -1.13
CA LYS A 2 37.02 41.62 -1.84
C LYS A 2 37.59 40.43 -1.06
N ARG A 3 38.64 40.62 -0.26
CA ARG A 3 39.28 39.53 0.52
C ARG A 3 38.39 39.02 1.67
N ASN A 4 37.67 39.91 2.34
CA ASN A 4 36.74 39.55 3.42
C ASN A 4 35.49 38.85 2.87
N PHE A 5 35.00 39.24 1.69
CA PHE A 5 33.89 38.55 1.04
C PHE A 5 34.28 37.14 0.57
N LEU A 6 35.49 36.98 0.04
CA LEU A 6 36.02 35.66 -0.33
C LEU A 6 36.23 34.78 0.91
N LEU A 7 36.73 35.33 2.02
CA LEU A 7 36.86 34.61 3.29
C LEU A 7 35.50 34.23 3.88
N ILE A 8 34.50 35.12 3.82
CA ILE A 8 33.13 34.80 4.24
C ILE A 8 32.54 33.72 3.36
N LEU A 9 32.74 33.76 2.04
CA LEU A 9 32.28 32.73 1.11
C LEU A 9 32.99 31.40 1.35
N ILE A 10 34.31 31.40 1.58
CA ILE A 10 35.08 30.19 1.92
C ILE A 10 34.66 29.67 3.30
N CYS A 11 34.39 30.53 4.28
CA CYS A 11 33.90 30.12 5.58
C CYS A 11 32.46 29.59 5.50
N ILE A 12 31.59 30.17 4.68
CA ILE A 12 30.24 29.67 4.43
C ILE A 12 30.30 28.34 3.67
N ILE A 13 31.18 28.18 2.69
CA ILE A 13 31.41 26.91 1.98
C ILE A 13 32.02 25.88 2.93
N ALA A 14 32.95 26.27 3.81
CA ALA A 14 33.57 25.40 4.80
C ALA A 14 32.59 24.98 5.92
N LEU A 15 31.72 25.89 6.35
CA LEU A 15 30.62 25.65 7.30
C LEU A 15 29.49 24.83 6.68
N ALA A 16 29.16 25.07 5.40
CA ALA A 16 28.23 24.24 4.64
C ALA A 16 28.80 22.85 4.33
N SER A 17 30.12 22.72 4.13
CA SER A 17 30.81 21.43 3.98
C SER A 17 31.02 20.69 5.30
N LYS A 18 30.86 21.38 6.44
CA LYS A 18 30.90 20.78 7.79
C LYS A 18 29.50 20.52 8.38
N ALA A 19 28.42 20.83 7.65
CA ALA A 19 27.13 20.23 7.98
C ALA A 19 27.32 18.72 7.87
N GLN A 20 27.23 18.02 8.99
CA GLN A 20 27.49 16.59 9.13
C GLN A 20 26.69 15.84 8.06
N THR A 21 27.35 15.56 6.93
CA THR A 21 26.73 14.83 5.83
C THR A 21 26.57 13.42 6.36
N SER A 22 25.33 12.97 6.50
CA SER A 22 25.03 11.54 6.62
C SER A 22 25.93 10.78 5.64
N ASN A 23 26.65 9.77 6.11
CA ASN A 23 27.49 8.94 5.26
C ASN A 23 26.59 8.20 4.26
N LEU A 24 26.33 8.82 3.11
CA LEU A 24 25.47 8.32 2.05
C LEU A 24 26.37 7.83 0.91
N VAL A 25 26.10 6.62 0.42
CA VAL A 25 26.84 6.02 -0.69
C VAL A 25 25.87 5.69 -1.81
N PHE A 26 26.05 6.36 -2.94
CA PHE A 26 25.35 6.03 -4.17
C PHE A 26 26.06 4.89 -4.90
N MET A 27 25.28 3.97 -5.45
CA MET A 27 25.77 2.77 -6.13
C MET A 27 25.08 2.59 -7.47
N VAL A 28 25.80 1.99 -8.41
CA VAL A 28 25.27 1.55 -9.71
C VAL A 28 25.78 0.14 -10.03
N PRO A 29 25.07 -0.63 -10.88
CA PRO A 29 25.59 -1.91 -11.37
C PRO A 29 26.99 -1.76 -11.97
N ALA A 30 27.90 -2.66 -11.61
CA ALA A 30 29.25 -2.70 -12.17
C ALA A 30 29.30 -3.37 -13.56
N GLY A 31 28.17 -3.93 -14.03
CA GLY A 31 28.08 -4.65 -15.31
C GLY A 31 28.60 -6.09 -15.25
N GLU A 32 28.82 -6.61 -14.05
CA GLU A 32 29.37 -7.95 -13.80
C GLU A 32 28.57 -8.69 -12.72
N ARG A 33 28.74 -10.01 -12.67
CA ARG A 33 28.11 -10.88 -11.67
C ARG A 33 29.16 -11.71 -10.96
N TYR A 34 28.95 -11.96 -9.68
CA TYR A 34 29.77 -12.84 -8.86
C TYR A 34 28.86 -13.81 -8.11
N GLU A 35 29.14 -15.11 -8.24
CA GLU A 35 28.27 -16.19 -7.72
C GLU A 35 26.79 -16.03 -8.14
N GLY A 36 26.55 -15.58 -9.38
CA GLY A 36 25.21 -15.37 -9.94
C GLY A 36 24.51 -14.08 -9.49
N SER A 37 25.05 -13.37 -8.50
CA SER A 37 24.52 -12.10 -7.98
C SER A 37 25.14 -10.90 -8.68
N GLU A 38 24.38 -9.83 -8.84
CA GLU A 38 24.86 -8.57 -9.41
C GLU A 38 25.88 -7.90 -8.47
N VAL A 39 26.95 -7.36 -9.03
CA VAL A 39 27.96 -6.60 -8.29
C VAL A 39 27.71 -5.11 -8.52
N PHE A 40 27.70 -4.34 -7.43
CA PHE A 40 27.61 -2.89 -7.45
C PHE A 40 28.99 -2.25 -7.38
N LYS A 41 29.11 -1.04 -7.93
CA LYS A 41 30.23 -0.13 -7.65
C LYS A 41 29.70 1.17 -7.07
N LYS A 42 30.54 1.85 -6.29
CA LYS A 42 30.22 3.20 -5.81
C LYS A 42 30.21 4.17 -6.99
N MET A 43 29.27 5.11 -6.97
CA MET A 43 29.33 6.25 -7.88
C MET A 43 30.42 7.21 -7.42
N GLU A 44 31.24 7.66 -8.36
CA GLU A 44 32.23 8.71 -8.17
C GLU A 44 31.61 10.09 -8.41
N ARG A 45 32.23 11.14 -7.87
CA ARG A 45 31.76 12.52 -8.10
C ARG A 45 31.83 12.96 -9.56
N THR A 46 32.67 12.28 -10.34
CA THR A 46 32.85 12.43 -11.79
C THR A 46 31.72 11.78 -12.58
N ASP A 47 30.94 10.87 -11.98
CA ASP A 47 29.81 10.25 -12.66
C ASP A 47 28.73 11.30 -12.96
N PRO A 48 28.18 11.34 -14.19
CA PRO A 48 27.20 12.35 -14.59
C PRO A 48 25.98 12.44 -13.67
N ASP A 49 25.55 11.29 -13.13
CA ASP A 49 24.36 11.19 -12.29
C ASP A 49 24.64 11.46 -10.81
N TYR A 50 25.90 11.52 -10.37
CA TYR A 50 26.23 11.67 -8.94
C TYR A 50 25.71 13.00 -8.40
N LEU A 51 26.02 14.11 -9.09
CA LEU A 51 25.57 15.44 -8.66
C LEU A 51 24.05 15.56 -8.72
N LYS A 52 23.43 14.89 -9.69
CA LYS A 52 21.97 14.84 -9.84
C LYS A 52 21.31 14.13 -8.65
N ALA A 53 21.78 12.91 -8.33
CA ALA A 53 21.34 12.14 -7.17
C ALA A 53 21.56 12.91 -5.87
N TYR A 54 22.76 13.46 -5.67
CA TYR A 54 23.10 14.23 -4.48
C TYR A 54 22.16 15.42 -4.29
N ASN A 55 22.00 16.28 -5.32
CA ASN A 55 21.18 17.48 -5.23
C ASN A 55 19.70 17.18 -5.01
N GLN A 56 19.22 16.04 -5.51
CA GLN A 56 17.81 15.67 -5.38
C GLN A 56 17.48 15.04 -4.02
N LEU A 57 18.37 14.20 -3.49
CA LEU A 57 18.14 13.44 -2.27
C LEU A 57 18.58 14.19 -1.01
N MET A 58 19.60 15.05 -1.08
CA MET A 58 20.15 15.77 0.07
C MET A 58 19.41 17.09 0.38
N ARG A 59 18.07 17.04 0.43
CA ARG A 59 17.24 18.22 0.75
C ARG A 59 15.97 17.85 1.51
N GLY A 60 15.35 18.86 2.09
CA GLY A 60 14.06 18.75 2.78
C GLY A 60 14.08 17.67 3.86
N PHE A 61 12.95 16.97 4.02
CA PHE A 61 12.85 15.89 5.01
C PHE A 61 13.62 14.61 4.61
N MET A 62 14.05 14.44 3.36
CA MET A 62 14.91 13.31 3.00
C MET A 62 16.27 13.42 3.69
N ALA A 63 16.91 14.58 3.62
CA ALA A 63 18.15 14.85 4.35
C ALA A 63 17.96 14.66 5.87
N GLU A 64 16.81 15.07 6.40
CA GLU A 64 16.45 14.84 7.80
C GLU A 64 16.36 13.34 8.13
N SER A 65 15.71 12.53 7.28
CA SER A 65 15.62 11.08 7.47
C SER A 65 17.00 10.41 7.45
N PHE A 66 17.94 10.90 6.63
CA PHE A 66 19.32 10.40 6.62
C PHE A 66 20.10 10.78 7.88
N PHE A 67 19.82 11.96 8.44
CA PHE A 67 20.36 12.36 9.74
C PHE A 67 19.82 11.46 10.86
N LEU A 68 18.52 11.19 10.88
CA LEU A 68 17.89 10.26 11.83
C LEU A 68 18.52 8.86 11.74
N TYR A 69 18.82 8.39 10.52
CA TYR A 69 19.57 7.15 10.31
C TYR A 69 20.98 7.21 10.94
N ASP A 70 21.73 8.31 10.78
CA ASP A 70 23.06 8.47 11.40
C ASP A 70 23.00 8.44 12.94
N LEU A 71 21.95 9.01 13.55
CA LEU A 71 21.73 8.92 14.99
C LEU A 71 21.51 7.45 15.43
N VAL A 72 20.77 6.67 14.65
CA VAL A 72 20.62 5.23 14.90
C VAL A 72 21.95 4.50 14.72
N GLN A 73 22.79 4.87 13.75
CA GLN A 73 24.12 4.29 13.62
C GLN A 73 25.01 4.56 14.84
N ASN A 74 24.97 5.76 15.42
CA ASN A 74 25.64 6.03 16.71
C ASN A 74 25.16 5.04 17.79
N TYR A 75 23.84 4.91 17.93
CA TYR A 75 23.25 4.01 18.92
C TYR A 75 23.71 2.57 18.75
N LEU A 76 23.71 2.05 17.52
CA LEU A 76 24.16 0.68 17.26
C LEU A 76 25.65 0.49 17.62
N VAL A 77 26.51 1.48 17.37
CA VAL A 77 27.93 1.44 17.75
C VAL A 77 28.10 1.50 19.26
N HIS A 78 27.45 2.45 19.93
CA HIS A 78 27.55 2.63 21.38
C HIS A 78 27.00 1.43 22.17
N GLN A 79 25.99 0.75 21.62
CA GLN A 79 25.44 -0.49 22.17
C GLN A 79 26.27 -1.73 21.78
N GLY A 80 27.37 -1.58 21.06
CA GLY A 80 28.23 -2.69 20.62
C GLY A 80 27.57 -3.64 19.62
N LYS A 81 26.44 -3.25 19.00
CA LYS A 81 25.73 -4.07 18.00
C LYS A 81 26.46 -4.09 16.66
N ILE A 82 27.19 -3.03 16.34
CA ILE A 82 28.09 -2.94 15.18
C ILE A 82 29.42 -2.31 15.61
N SER A 83 30.53 -2.67 14.95
CA SER A 83 31.86 -2.16 15.31
C SER A 83 32.15 -0.76 14.79
N LYS A 84 31.46 -0.34 13.74
CA LYS A 84 31.55 0.99 13.13
C LYS A 84 30.22 1.33 12.46
N LYS A 85 29.99 2.63 12.25
CA LYS A 85 28.84 3.10 11.48
C LYS A 85 28.87 2.54 10.06
N GLU A 86 27.74 2.07 9.59
CA GLU A 86 27.55 1.72 8.18
C GLU A 86 26.84 2.87 7.45
N PRO A 87 27.34 3.29 6.27
CA PRO A 87 26.68 4.31 5.49
C PRO A 87 25.30 3.83 5.03
N LEU A 88 24.40 4.76 4.73
CA LEU A 88 23.18 4.44 4.00
C LEU A 88 23.55 4.23 2.53
N TYR A 89 23.18 3.09 1.97
CA TYR A 89 23.45 2.74 0.58
C TYR A 89 22.19 2.95 -0.26
N ILE A 90 22.33 3.66 -1.38
CA ILE A 90 21.27 3.84 -2.37
C ILE A 90 21.80 3.37 -3.73
N ALA A 91 21.16 2.35 -4.29
CA ALA A 91 21.46 1.84 -5.61
C ALA A 91 20.53 2.44 -6.67
N PHE A 92 21.09 2.80 -7.82
CA PHE A 92 20.33 3.19 -9.01
C PHE A 92 20.48 2.10 -10.06
N THR A 93 19.43 1.31 -10.24
CA THR A 93 19.37 0.18 -11.16
C THR A 93 18.25 0.39 -12.19
N ASP A 94 18.14 -0.52 -13.15
CA ASP A 94 17.01 -0.53 -14.10
C ASP A 94 15.81 -1.34 -13.56
N ASN A 95 15.84 -1.75 -12.28
CA ASN A 95 14.74 -2.49 -11.67
C ASN A 95 13.48 -1.60 -11.56
N GLU A 96 12.31 -2.19 -11.77
CA GLU A 96 11.03 -1.46 -11.81
C GLU A 96 10.51 -1.03 -10.43
N ILE A 97 11.17 -1.41 -9.31
CA ILE A 97 10.60 -1.26 -7.97
C ILE A 97 11.55 -0.57 -6.98
N TYR A 98 11.02 0.45 -6.31
CA TYR A 98 11.63 1.13 -5.17
C TYR A 98 11.52 0.26 -3.91
N GLN A 99 12.58 -0.43 -3.52
CA GLN A 99 12.52 -1.38 -2.40
C GLN A 99 13.77 -1.34 -1.53
N VAL A 100 13.57 -1.38 -0.21
CA VAL A 100 14.60 -1.78 0.73
C VAL A 100 15.00 -3.23 0.47
N ARG A 101 16.30 -3.45 0.30
CA ARG A 101 16.92 -4.76 0.13
C ARG A 101 17.99 -4.96 1.19
N LYS A 102 18.39 -6.21 1.40
CA LYS A 102 19.40 -6.60 2.39
C LYS A 102 20.40 -7.55 1.76
N GLY A 103 21.69 -7.27 1.94
CA GLY A 103 22.77 -8.04 1.31
C GLY A 103 23.04 -7.60 -0.12
N PHE A 104 24.31 -7.27 -0.41
CA PHE A 104 24.77 -6.95 -1.76
C PHE A 104 26.28 -7.17 -1.90
N LEU A 105 26.75 -7.20 -3.15
CA LEU A 105 28.16 -7.32 -3.47
C LEU A 105 28.69 -5.96 -3.93
N LEU A 106 29.77 -5.48 -3.32
CA LEU A 106 30.36 -4.19 -3.62
C LEU A 106 31.78 -4.34 -4.16
N ARG A 107 32.03 -3.82 -5.36
CA ARG A 107 33.36 -3.69 -5.94
C ARG A 107 34.15 -2.63 -5.17
N MET A 108 35.29 -3.06 -4.63
CA MET A 108 36.30 -2.27 -3.93
C MET A 108 37.61 -2.32 -4.74
N GLU A 109 38.58 -1.47 -4.41
CA GLU A 109 39.90 -1.44 -5.09
C GLU A 109 40.64 -2.79 -4.99
N ASP A 110 40.46 -3.50 -3.88
CA ASP A 110 41.13 -4.76 -3.53
C ASP A 110 40.31 -6.03 -3.86
N GLY A 111 39.10 -5.89 -4.42
CA GLY A 111 38.26 -7.03 -4.78
C GLY A 111 36.76 -6.79 -4.64
N ILE A 112 36.00 -7.86 -4.37
CA ILE A 112 34.56 -7.79 -4.12
C ILE A 112 34.32 -8.00 -2.62
N SER A 113 33.66 -7.04 -1.98
CA SER A 113 33.23 -7.14 -0.59
C SER A 113 31.78 -7.63 -0.52
N LYS A 114 31.53 -8.71 0.23
CA LYS A 114 30.18 -9.18 0.55
C LYS A 114 29.63 -8.37 1.72
N LYS A 115 28.55 -7.61 1.48
CA LYS A 115 27.87 -6.77 2.49
C LYS A 115 26.65 -7.49 3.05
N ASP A 116 26.88 -8.67 3.60
CA ASP A 116 25.81 -9.52 4.13
C ASP A 116 25.10 -8.82 5.29
N GLY A 117 23.78 -8.85 5.27
CA GLY A 117 22.96 -8.24 6.32
C GLY A 117 22.88 -6.70 6.32
N ILE A 118 23.56 -6.02 5.40
CA ILE A 118 23.49 -4.56 5.28
C ILE A 118 22.32 -4.17 4.37
N TYR A 119 21.57 -3.15 4.79
CA TYR A 119 20.45 -2.62 4.04
C TYR A 119 20.90 -1.63 2.97
N TYR A 120 20.21 -1.64 1.84
CA TYR A 120 20.29 -0.60 0.81
C TYR A 120 18.90 -0.34 0.24
N ILE A 121 18.71 0.83 -0.35
CA ILE A 121 17.49 1.17 -1.08
C ILE A 121 17.80 1.03 -2.57
N ASP A 122 17.07 0.18 -3.27
CA ASP A 122 17.16 0.03 -4.72
C ASP A 122 16.14 0.93 -5.40
N PHE A 123 16.60 1.85 -6.24
CA PHE A 123 15.76 2.73 -7.04
C PHE A 123 15.96 2.49 -8.52
N ASN A 124 14.87 2.62 -9.28
CA ASN A 124 14.97 2.80 -10.71
C ASN A 124 15.75 4.10 -11.02
N ARG A 125 16.71 4.04 -11.93
CA ARG A 125 17.55 5.18 -12.31
C ARG A 125 16.75 6.39 -12.81
N ASP A 126 15.58 6.18 -13.41
CA ASP A 126 14.69 7.23 -13.90
C ASP A 126 14.14 8.13 -12.78
N ILE A 127 14.24 7.71 -11.51
CA ILE A 127 13.88 8.53 -10.34
C ILE A 127 14.64 9.86 -10.34
N LEU A 128 15.81 9.90 -10.97
CA LEU A 128 16.62 11.10 -11.07
C LEU A 128 16.00 12.14 -12.01
N ASP A 129 15.09 11.76 -12.90
CA ASP A 129 14.37 12.67 -13.79
C ASP A 129 12.97 13.03 -13.28
N ASP A 130 12.54 12.42 -12.17
CA ASP A 130 11.20 12.61 -11.65
C ASP A 130 10.97 14.00 -11.04
N ASN A 131 9.72 14.45 -11.15
CA ASN A 131 9.29 15.68 -10.49
C ASN A 131 9.17 15.47 -8.97
N PRO A 132 9.97 16.16 -8.13
CA PRO A 132 9.87 16.07 -6.68
C PRO A 132 8.52 16.56 -6.14
N ALA A 133 7.92 17.54 -6.80
CA ALA A 133 6.72 18.24 -6.36
C ALA A 133 5.44 17.54 -6.84
N LYS A 134 5.37 16.22 -6.65
CA LYS A 134 4.24 15.36 -7.02
C LYS A 134 3.84 14.48 -5.83
N ALA A 135 2.55 14.20 -5.66
CA ALA A 135 2.09 13.28 -4.64
C ALA A 135 2.62 11.86 -4.93
N GLY A 136 3.20 11.21 -3.93
CA GLY A 136 3.85 9.90 -4.08
C GLY A 136 5.20 9.92 -4.80
N SER A 137 5.86 11.08 -4.92
CA SER A 137 7.22 11.18 -5.49
C SER A 137 8.28 10.59 -4.56
N TYR A 138 9.53 10.53 -5.05
CA TYR A 138 10.67 10.08 -4.25
C TYR A 138 10.89 10.88 -2.95
N THR A 139 10.47 12.16 -2.90
CA THR A 139 10.52 12.99 -1.67
C THR A 139 9.73 12.40 -0.50
N GLN A 140 8.77 11.52 -0.82
CA GLN A 140 7.85 10.84 0.09
C GLN A 140 8.19 9.35 0.22
N VAL A 141 8.67 8.72 -0.85
CA VAL A 141 9.03 7.29 -0.86
C VAL A 141 10.36 7.05 -0.13
N VAL A 142 11.38 7.87 -0.37
CA VAL A 142 12.70 7.71 0.26
C VAL A 142 12.60 7.74 1.79
N PRO A 143 11.91 8.70 2.43
CA PRO A 143 11.78 8.69 3.89
C PRO A 143 11.03 7.46 4.44
N GLU A 144 10.03 6.95 3.71
CA GLU A 144 9.31 5.71 4.09
C GLU A 144 10.28 4.52 4.15
N GLU A 145 11.12 4.36 3.12
CA GLU A 145 12.13 3.31 3.07
C GLU A 145 13.23 3.47 4.14
N VAL A 146 13.66 4.70 4.41
CA VAL A 146 14.60 4.98 5.52
C VAL A 146 13.99 4.63 6.87
N GLY A 147 12.72 5.00 7.11
CA GLY A 147 11.98 4.63 8.32
C GLY A 147 11.90 3.12 8.52
N ARG A 148 11.69 2.37 7.43
CA ARG A 148 11.71 0.89 7.43
C ARG A 148 13.07 0.31 7.84
N ILE A 149 14.16 0.87 7.33
CA ILE A 149 15.54 0.47 7.73
C ILE A 149 15.78 0.78 9.20
N ILE A 150 15.42 1.98 9.66
CA ILE A 150 15.57 2.40 11.06
C ILE A 150 14.86 1.44 11.99
N LEU A 151 13.59 1.12 11.72
CA LEU A 151 12.83 0.16 12.53
C LEU A 151 13.49 -1.22 12.53
N SER A 152 13.93 -1.69 11.36
CA SER A 152 14.61 -2.98 11.22
C SER A 152 15.87 -3.09 12.07
N GLN A 153 16.64 -1.99 12.16
CA GLN A 153 17.87 -1.93 12.95
C GLN A 153 17.62 -1.84 14.46
N LEU A 154 16.53 -1.19 14.88
CA LEU A 154 16.22 -1.01 16.29
C LEU A 154 15.46 -2.20 16.90
N SER A 155 14.50 -2.76 16.16
CA SER A 155 13.50 -3.71 16.69
C SER A 155 13.45 -5.06 15.95
N GLY A 156 14.20 -5.21 14.84
CA GLY A 156 14.21 -6.41 13.99
C GLY A 156 13.25 -6.33 12.81
N THR A 157 13.16 -7.41 12.03
CA THR A 157 12.30 -7.50 10.84
C THR A 157 11.07 -8.36 11.10
N VAL A 158 10.01 -8.13 10.33
CA VAL A 158 8.80 -8.94 10.35
C VAL A 158 8.81 -9.98 9.23
N ASN A 159 8.27 -11.17 9.50
CA ASN A 159 7.87 -12.12 8.48
C ASN A 159 6.35 -12.06 8.34
N GLN A 160 5.88 -11.53 7.22
CA GLN A 160 4.46 -11.38 6.95
C GLN A 160 3.75 -12.74 7.01
N ILE A 161 2.63 -12.80 7.73
CA ILE A 161 1.82 -14.01 7.88
C ILE A 161 0.81 -14.16 6.75
N VAL A 162 0.09 -13.07 6.44
CA VAL A 162 -1.01 -13.11 5.46
C VAL A 162 -0.45 -12.81 4.07
N PRO A 163 -0.57 -13.70 3.06
CA PRO A 163 0.02 -13.52 1.73
C PRO A 163 -0.82 -12.57 0.87
N LYS A 164 -1.01 -11.32 1.35
CA LYS A 164 -1.77 -10.29 0.65
C LYS A 164 -0.98 -9.00 0.55
N GLU A 165 -1.32 -8.18 -0.43
CA GLU A 165 -0.62 -6.92 -0.61
C GLU A 165 -0.98 -5.91 0.50
N HIS A 166 0.03 -5.15 0.90
CA HIS A 166 -0.06 -4.12 1.92
C HIS A 166 -0.75 -2.87 1.37
N TYR A 167 -1.86 -2.49 1.98
CA TYR A 167 -2.56 -1.26 1.69
C TYR A 167 -2.84 -0.50 2.98
N PHE A 168 -2.88 0.83 2.89
CA PHE A 168 -2.99 1.73 4.03
C PHE A 168 -4.18 1.42 4.96
N CYS A 169 -5.31 0.97 4.41
CA CYS A 169 -6.55 0.73 5.16
C CYS A 169 -6.77 -0.74 5.54
N THR A 170 -5.97 -1.65 4.97
CA THR A 170 -6.20 -3.09 5.05
C THR A 170 -5.75 -3.63 6.39
N GLN A 171 -6.59 -4.48 6.97
CA GLN A 171 -6.23 -5.23 8.17
C GLN A 171 -5.26 -6.35 7.80
N THR A 172 -4.12 -6.45 8.49
CA THR A 172 -3.11 -7.51 8.31
C THR A 172 -2.76 -8.13 9.68
N ASP A 173 -1.61 -8.77 9.83
CA ASP A 173 -1.09 -9.16 11.15
C ASP A 173 -0.52 -7.96 11.93
N ARG A 174 -0.48 -8.07 13.26
CA ARG A 174 -0.12 -6.95 14.16
C ARG A 174 1.30 -6.44 13.92
N ALA A 175 2.26 -7.35 13.72
CA ALA A 175 3.65 -7.00 13.48
C ALA A 175 3.83 -6.28 12.14
N THR A 176 3.19 -6.79 11.09
CA THR A 176 3.28 -6.17 9.77
C THR A 176 2.57 -4.83 9.73
N ALA A 177 1.41 -4.71 10.39
CA ALA A 177 0.72 -3.43 10.54
C ALA A 177 1.60 -2.37 11.23
N PHE A 178 2.34 -2.78 12.27
CA PHE A 178 3.28 -1.90 12.95
C PHE A 178 4.46 -1.51 12.06
N TYR A 179 5.05 -2.50 11.39
CA TYR A 179 6.22 -2.31 10.51
C TYR A 179 5.94 -1.35 9.36
N GLU A 180 4.88 -1.61 8.60
CA GLU A 180 4.48 -0.79 7.46
C GLU A 180 3.89 0.55 7.92
N GLY A 181 3.07 0.57 8.96
CA GLY A 181 2.50 1.80 9.48
C GLY A 181 3.56 2.77 10.02
N PHE A 182 4.58 2.26 10.71
CA PHE A 182 5.74 3.06 11.12
C PHE A 182 6.50 3.59 9.90
N ALA A 183 6.80 2.79 8.88
CA ALA A 183 7.46 3.31 7.68
C ALA A 183 6.60 4.41 7.00
N GLN A 184 5.29 4.18 6.85
CA GLN A 184 4.38 5.09 6.16
C GLN A 184 4.20 6.43 6.87
N HIS A 185 4.39 6.53 8.20
CA HIS A 185 4.32 7.84 8.86
C HIS A 185 5.45 8.78 8.43
N PHE A 186 6.64 8.25 8.08
CA PHE A 186 7.72 9.07 7.53
C PHE A 186 7.29 9.75 6.22
N ARG A 187 6.51 9.05 5.38
CA ARG A 187 5.95 9.63 4.15
C ARG A 187 5.03 10.82 4.43
N PHE A 188 4.18 10.71 5.44
CA PHE A 188 3.30 11.81 5.84
C PHE A 188 4.10 12.98 6.41
N VAL A 189 5.00 12.73 7.36
CA VAL A 189 5.84 13.75 8.01
C VAL A 189 6.74 14.45 7.00
N ALA A 190 7.18 13.76 5.94
CA ALA A 190 7.97 14.35 4.86
C ALA A 190 7.26 15.53 4.19
N VAL A 191 5.95 15.44 3.95
CA VAL A 191 5.17 16.52 3.35
C VAL A 191 4.89 17.63 4.37
N GLN A 192 4.57 17.25 5.62
CA GLN A 192 4.26 18.24 6.66
C GLN A 192 5.49 19.10 7.02
N SER A 193 6.67 18.48 7.00
CA SER A 193 7.95 19.08 7.37
C SER A 193 8.78 19.56 6.18
N GLU A 194 8.21 19.58 4.96
CA GLU A 194 8.89 20.08 3.77
C GLU A 194 9.18 21.59 3.93
N PRO A 195 10.45 22.03 3.96
CA PRO A 195 10.80 23.44 4.09
C PRO A 195 10.50 24.27 2.83
N ASP A 196 10.49 23.65 1.64
CA ASP A 196 10.12 24.34 0.40
C ASP A 196 8.58 24.40 0.28
N GLU A 197 8.01 25.54 0.67
CA GLU A 197 6.58 25.82 0.58
C GLU A 197 6.01 25.66 -0.84
N ARG A 198 6.81 25.87 -1.89
CA ARG A 198 6.36 25.64 -3.27
C ARG A 198 6.17 24.15 -3.52
N ILE A 199 7.12 23.31 -3.09
CA ILE A 199 7.01 21.84 -3.22
C ILE A 199 5.80 21.36 -2.41
N LYS A 200 5.72 21.75 -1.14
CA LYS A 200 4.62 21.40 -0.24
C LYS A 200 3.25 21.74 -0.80
N ARG A 201 3.06 22.99 -1.24
CA ARG A 201 1.80 23.45 -1.86
C ARG A 201 1.47 22.68 -3.13
N THR A 202 2.47 22.39 -3.97
CA THR A 202 2.25 21.63 -5.22
C THR A 202 1.79 20.21 -4.93
N ILE A 203 2.36 19.54 -3.92
CA ILE A 203 1.94 18.21 -3.48
C ILE A 203 0.49 18.26 -2.96
N GLN A 204 0.14 19.25 -2.14
CA GLN A 204 -1.23 19.43 -1.64
C GLN A 204 -2.23 19.69 -2.78
N GLU A 205 -1.87 20.49 -3.77
CA GLU A 205 -2.70 20.73 -4.96
C GLU A 205 -2.89 19.46 -5.79
N ASP A 206 -1.86 18.61 -5.91
CA ASP A 206 -1.94 17.32 -6.59
C ASP A 206 -2.85 16.33 -5.85
N LEU A 207 -2.72 16.21 -4.52
CA LEU A 207 -3.61 15.43 -3.67
C LEU A 207 -5.08 15.87 -3.82
N ARG A 208 -5.34 17.18 -3.87
CA ARG A 208 -6.68 17.72 -4.11
C ARG A 208 -7.21 17.36 -5.50
N LYS A 209 -6.38 17.44 -6.54
CA LYS A 209 -6.77 17.03 -7.91
C LYS A 209 -7.09 15.54 -7.97
N ILE A 210 -6.28 14.70 -7.32
CA ILE A 210 -6.53 13.26 -7.18
C ILE A 210 -7.89 13.02 -6.49
N GLY A 211 -8.15 13.71 -5.38
CA GLY A 211 -9.42 13.60 -4.63
C GLY A 211 -10.66 14.02 -5.42
N LEU A 212 -10.54 14.98 -6.35
CA LEU A 212 -11.64 15.36 -7.25
C LEU A 212 -11.83 14.37 -8.41
N TRP A 213 -10.77 13.68 -8.81
CA TRP A 213 -10.76 12.74 -9.94
C TRP A 213 -11.23 11.33 -9.56
N LEU A 214 -10.81 10.84 -8.39
CA LEU A 214 -11.08 9.47 -7.92
C LEU A 214 -12.56 9.08 -7.75
N PRO A 215 -13.49 9.93 -7.27
CA PRO A 215 -14.83 9.49 -6.87
C PRO A 215 -15.57 8.69 -7.94
N LYS A 216 -15.41 9.05 -9.22
CA LYS A 216 -16.01 8.28 -10.32
C LYS A 216 -15.51 6.84 -10.38
N TYR A 217 -14.20 6.63 -10.25
CA TYR A 217 -13.59 5.30 -10.26
C TYR A 217 -14.04 4.48 -9.06
N LEU A 218 -14.08 5.09 -7.87
CA LEU A 218 -14.52 4.42 -6.65
C LEU A 218 -16.00 4.02 -6.71
N HIS A 219 -16.88 4.88 -7.25
CA HIS A 219 -18.28 4.55 -7.45
C HIS A 219 -18.47 3.47 -8.52
N GLY A 220 -17.76 3.56 -9.63
CA GLY A 220 -17.79 2.55 -10.69
C GLY A 220 -17.28 1.19 -10.21
N PHE A 221 -16.18 1.16 -9.46
CA PHE A 221 -15.64 -0.05 -8.84
C PHE A 221 -16.66 -0.67 -7.87
N ARG A 222 -17.28 0.13 -7.00
CA ARG A 222 -18.36 -0.34 -6.12
C ARG A 222 -19.54 -0.92 -6.90
N ARG A 223 -19.93 -0.30 -8.02
CA ARG A 223 -21.02 -0.80 -8.88
C ARG A 223 -20.64 -2.13 -9.52
N ASP A 224 -19.40 -2.29 -9.98
CA ASP A 224 -18.90 -3.54 -10.57
C ASP A 224 -18.93 -4.75 -9.61
N TYR A 225 -18.90 -4.52 -8.30
CA TYR A 225 -19.09 -5.58 -7.30
C TYR A 225 -20.56 -5.81 -6.92
N ASN A 226 -21.38 -4.75 -6.90
CA ASN A 226 -22.73 -4.79 -6.33
C ASN A 226 -23.85 -5.02 -7.36
N LEU A 227 -23.65 -4.62 -8.61
CA LEU A 227 -24.66 -4.71 -9.65
C LEU A 227 -24.36 -5.89 -10.59
N LYS A 228 -25.36 -6.75 -10.77
CA LYS A 228 -25.27 -7.91 -11.66
C LYS A 228 -25.21 -7.46 -13.13
N GLY A 229 -24.62 -8.29 -13.97
CA GLY A 229 -24.57 -8.05 -15.41
C GLY A 229 -23.66 -6.89 -15.84
N ARG A 230 -22.70 -6.48 -14.99
CA ARG A 230 -21.68 -5.50 -15.37
C ARG A 230 -20.44 -6.18 -15.92
N PHE A 231 -19.75 -5.46 -16.80
CA PHE A 231 -18.55 -5.96 -17.45
C PHE A 231 -17.28 -5.86 -16.59
N GLY A 232 -17.31 -5.10 -15.50
CA GLY A 232 -16.14 -4.95 -14.62
C GLY A 232 -15.10 -3.94 -15.12
N VAL A 233 -15.51 -2.89 -15.84
CA VAL A 233 -14.60 -1.93 -16.48
C VAL A 233 -13.77 -1.16 -15.45
N PHE A 234 -14.35 -0.79 -14.31
CA PHE A 234 -13.63 -0.07 -13.26
C PHE A 234 -12.71 -0.99 -12.46
N ARG A 235 -13.07 -2.28 -12.34
CA ARG A 235 -12.16 -3.32 -11.84
C ARG A 235 -10.96 -3.49 -12.77
N ALA A 236 -11.19 -3.62 -14.07
CA ALA A 236 -10.14 -3.77 -15.08
C ALA A 236 -9.19 -2.56 -15.16
N THR A 237 -9.69 -1.37 -14.86
CA THR A 237 -8.89 -0.13 -14.87
C THR A 237 -8.27 0.21 -13.51
N ALA A 238 -8.40 -0.64 -12.48
CA ALA A 238 -7.80 -0.43 -11.16
C ALA A 238 -6.29 -0.08 -11.20
N PRO A 239 -5.44 -0.70 -12.05
CA PRO A 239 -4.03 -0.31 -12.17
C PRO A 239 -3.78 1.18 -12.48
N VAL A 240 -4.75 1.86 -13.11
CA VAL A 240 -4.63 3.27 -13.50
C VAL A 240 -4.89 4.22 -12.32
N TRP A 241 -5.78 3.86 -11.40
CA TRP A 241 -6.29 4.78 -10.38
C TRP A 241 -6.02 4.33 -8.93
N PHE A 242 -5.77 3.04 -8.68
CA PHE A 242 -5.68 2.53 -7.31
C PHE A 242 -4.41 2.99 -6.58
N SER A 243 -3.27 3.10 -7.27
CA SER A 243 -2.04 3.67 -6.68
C SER A 243 -2.20 5.13 -6.26
N LYS A 244 -3.01 5.91 -6.99
CA LYS A 244 -3.38 7.28 -6.64
C LYS A 244 -4.28 7.33 -5.41
N LEU A 245 -5.20 6.36 -5.27
CA LEU A 245 -6.02 6.20 -4.08
C LEU A 245 -5.15 5.91 -2.85
N GLU A 246 -4.22 4.96 -2.94
CA GLU A 246 -3.29 4.65 -1.85
C GLU A 246 -2.43 5.86 -1.46
N THR A 247 -1.90 6.58 -2.46
CA THR A 247 -1.16 7.83 -2.24
C THR A 247 -2.02 8.87 -1.51
N MET A 248 -3.27 9.06 -1.95
CA MET A 248 -4.19 10.01 -1.32
C MET A 248 -4.51 9.62 0.13
N ARG A 249 -4.75 8.34 0.41
CA ARG A 249 -5.09 7.84 1.75
C ARG A 249 -3.99 8.09 2.77
N LYS A 250 -2.73 7.81 2.40
CA LYS A 250 -1.54 8.05 3.25
C LYS A 250 -1.40 9.50 3.74
N HIS A 251 -2.13 10.44 3.16
CA HIS A 251 -2.20 11.84 3.61
C HIS A 251 -3.58 12.22 4.13
N THR A 252 -4.57 12.17 3.25
CA THR A 252 -5.90 12.73 3.53
C THR A 252 -6.64 11.96 4.62
N PHE A 253 -6.45 10.64 4.78
CA PHE A 253 -7.16 9.89 5.82
C PHE A 253 -6.58 10.16 7.21
N ILE A 254 -5.30 10.51 7.30
CA ILE A 254 -4.64 10.97 8.53
C ILE A 254 -5.20 12.34 8.92
N GLU A 255 -5.26 13.28 7.98
CA GLU A 255 -5.74 14.64 8.22
C GLU A 255 -7.23 14.70 8.56
N SER A 256 -8.05 13.90 7.87
CA SER A 256 -9.51 13.87 8.03
C SER A 256 -10.02 12.85 9.04
N ARG A 257 -9.12 12.11 9.71
CA ARG A 257 -9.46 11.04 10.68
C ARG A 257 -10.35 9.94 10.11
N LEU A 258 -10.31 9.70 8.81
CA LEU A 258 -11.15 8.67 8.18
C LEU A 258 -10.68 7.24 8.46
N ILE A 259 -9.43 7.05 8.87
CA ILE A 259 -8.87 5.71 9.14
C ILE A 259 -9.51 5.02 10.35
N VAL A 260 -10.13 5.77 11.27
CA VAL A 260 -10.82 5.22 12.46
C VAL A 260 -12.04 4.37 12.10
N HIS A 261 -12.50 4.47 10.86
CA HIS A 261 -13.66 3.74 10.35
C HIS A 261 -13.27 2.45 9.65
N LEU A 262 -14.14 1.44 9.77
CA LEU A 262 -14.00 0.19 9.03
C LEU A 262 -14.26 0.40 7.53
N PRO A 263 -13.71 -0.45 6.65
CA PRO A 263 -14.06 -0.44 5.24
C PRO A 263 -15.56 -0.71 5.01
N GLN A 264 -16.17 -0.01 4.06
CA GLN A 264 -17.49 -0.35 3.57
C GLN A 264 -17.45 -1.68 2.83
N LEU A 265 -18.39 -2.57 3.13
CA LEU A 265 -18.49 -3.89 2.49
C LEU A 265 -19.30 -3.82 1.18
N SER A 266 -19.04 -4.77 0.29
CA SER A 266 -19.88 -4.98 -0.91
C SER A 266 -21.12 -5.81 -0.56
N ARG A 267 -22.12 -5.79 -1.45
CA ARG A 267 -23.33 -6.62 -1.39
C ARG A 267 -23.19 -7.88 -2.26
N ASN A 268 -21.96 -8.27 -2.59
CA ASN A 268 -21.70 -9.43 -3.45
C ASN A 268 -21.89 -10.72 -2.65
N ASP A 269 -22.53 -11.74 -3.22
CA ASP A 269 -22.78 -12.99 -2.50
C ASP A 269 -21.52 -13.89 -2.39
N ASP A 270 -20.49 -13.66 -3.21
CA ASP A 270 -19.22 -14.40 -3.17
C ASP A 270 -18.30 -13.85 -2.04
N PRO A 271 -18.04 -14.64 -0.97
CA PRO A 271 -17.21 -14.18 0.14
C PRO A 271 -15.78 -13.82 -0.28
N TRP A 272 -15.22 -14.49 -1.29
CA TRP A 272 -13.85 -14.19 -1.74
C TRP A 272 -13.77 -12.85 -2.48
N LEU A 273 -14.81 -12.50 -3.25
CA LEU A 273 -14.91 -11.17 -3.84
C LEU A 273 -15.20 -10.10 -2.79
N GLN A 274 -15.96 -10.42 -1.74
CA GLN A 274 -16.16 -9.51 -0.62
C GLN A 274 -14.84 -9.22 0.13
N ILE A 275 -14.01 -10.24 0.40
CA ILE A 275 -12.67 -10.07 1.02
C ILE A 275 -11.83 -9.13 0.16
N LEU A 276 -11.74 -9.38 -1.15
CA LEU A 276 -10.99 -8.51 -2.06
C LEU A 276 -11.51 -7.07 -2.08
N TYR A 277 -12.83 -6.89 -2.09
CA TYR A 277 -13.44 -5.55 -2.05
C TYR A 277 -13.16 -4.84 -0.73
N LYS A 278 -13.22 -5.57 0.39
CA LYS A 278 -12.83 -5.07 1.72
C LYS A 278 -11.37 -4.63 1.72
N ASP A 279 -10.46 -5.46 1.22
CA ASP A 279 -9.02 -5.14 1.16
C ASP A 279 -8.75 -3.97 0.20
N ALA A 280 -9.55 -3.77 -0.85
CA ALA A 280 -9.49 -2.54 -1.65
C ALA A 280 -9.88 -1.27 -0.85
N SER A 281 -10.74 -1.45 0.17
CA SER A 281 -11.17 -0.43 1.13
C SER A 281 -11.71 0.86 0.51
N VAL A 282 -12.22 0.81 -0.72
CA VAL A 282 -12.49 1.99 -1.59
C VAL A 282 -13.28 3.11 -0.91
N TRP A 283 -14.12 2.76 0.07
CA TRP A 283 -14.85 3.71 0.91
C TRP A 283 -14.78 3.28 2.38
N PRO A 284 -14.60 4.22 3.33
CA PRO A 284 -14.87 3.95 4.73
C PRO A 284 -16.38 3.88 4.99
N ASP A 285 -16.79 3.04 5.95
CA ASP A 285 -18.11 3.04 6.54
C ASP A 285 -18.11 3.98 7.74
N ILE A 286 -18.51 5.24 7.51
CA ILE A 286 -18.53 6.30 8.54
C ILE A 286 -19.44 5.99 9.74
N THR A 287 -20.28 4.95 9.64
CA THR A 287 -21.17 4.53 10.74
C THR A 287 -20.53 3.50 11.66
N LYS A 288 -19.36 2.94 11.28
CA LYS A 288 -18.69 1.86 12.01
C LYS A 288 -17.26 2.23 12.35
N TYR A 289 -16.97 2.19 13.65
CA TYR A 289 -15.61 2.37 14.15
C TYR A 289 -14.87 1.05 14.19
N ARG A 290 -13.54 1.13 14.09
CA ARG A 290 -12.66 0.00 14.35
C ARG A 290 -12.72 -0.40 15.82
N THR A 291 -12.47 -1.66 16.11
CA THR A 291 -12.20 -2.14 17.48
C THR A 291 -10.71 -2.02 17.79
N MET A 292 -10.30 -2.15 19.06
CA MET A 292 -8.89 -2.18 19.43
C MET A 292 -8.11 -3.26 18.65
N ASN A 293 -8.64 -4.49 18.57
CA ASN A 293 -8.01 -5.59 17.80
C ASN A 293 -7.80 -5.23 16.33
N ASN A 294 -8.80 -4.61 15.69
CA ASN A 294 -8.71 -4.22 14.29
C ASN A 294 -7.74 -3.04 14.09
N ALA A 295 -7.76 -2.07 15.02
CA ALA A 295 -6.91 -0.88 14.99
C ALA A 295 -5.42 -1.23 15.09
N VAL A 296 -5.02 -2.11 16.01
CA VAL A 296 -3.61 -2.53 16.16
C VAL A 296 -3.07 -3.34 14.98
N ALA A 297 -3.96 -3.80 14.10
CA ALA A 297 -3.66 -4.63 12.95
C ALA A 297 -3.86 -3.88 11.62
N THR A 298 -3.94 -2.55 11.64
CA THR A 298 -4.14 -1.71 10.46
C THR A 298 -3.00 -0.71 10.29
N GLU A 299 -2.28 -0.78 9.18
CA GLU A 299 -1.11 0.06 8.87
C GLU A 299 -1.39 1.56 9.04
N GLY A 300 -2.49 2.03 8.45
CA GLY A 300 -2.86 3.43 8.49
C GLY A 300 -3.19 3.95 9.89
N VAL A 301 -3.68 3.11 10.80
CA VAL A 301 -3.93 3.52 12.19
C VAL A 301 -2.59 3.73 12.90
N ILE A 302 -1.64 2.81 12.73
CA ILE A 302 -0.29 2.94 13.29
C ILE A 302 0.42 4.17 12.69
N SER A 303 0.30 4.37 11.38
CA SER A 303 0.85 5.54 10.69
C SER A 303 0.27 6.86 11.25
N THR A 304 -1.05 6.90 11.46
CA THR A 304 -1.75 8.04 12.07
C THR A 304 -1.29 8.28 13.51
N PHE A 305 -1.09 7.23 14.29
CA PHE A 305 -0.59 7.33 15.67
C PHE A 305 0.78 8.02 15.71
N PHE A 306 1.76 7.56 14.92
CA PHE A 306 3.08 8.18 14.91
C PHE A 306 3.05 9.60 14.32
N ALA A 307 2.24 9.85 13.29
CA ALA A 307 2.03 11.18 12.76
C ALA A 307 1.50 12.15 13.82
N TYR A 308 0.52 11.71 14.63
CA TYR A 308 -0.08 12.52 15.69
C TYR A 308 0.88 12.69 16.88
N LEU A 309 1.67 11.68 17.21
CA LEU A 309 2.70 11.78 18.25
C LEU A 309 3.75 12.83 17.87
N ILE A 310 4.25 12.79 16.63
CA ILE A 310 5.18 13.79 16.07
C ILE A 310 4.54 15.19 16.04
N ALA A 311 3.24 15.27 15.72
CA ALA A 311 2.52 16.55 15.71
C ALA A 311 2.27 17.12 17.11
N SER A 312 2.21 16.29 18.14
CA SER A 312 1.90 16.65 19.53
C SER A 312 2.93 17.59 20.17
N ASP A 313 2.62 18.08 21.37
CA ASP A 313 3.53 18.89 22.18
C ASP A 313 4.62 18.09 22.89
N ALA A 314 4.56 16.75 22.87
CA ALA A 314 5.59 15.89 23.47
C ALA A 314 6.99 16.21 22.91
N LYS A 315 7.07 16.62 21.64
CA LYS A 315 8.32 17.02 20.98
C LYS A 315 9.04 18.20 21.64
N LYS A 316 8.33 19.01 22.43
CA LYS A 316 8.87 20.17 23.16
C LYS A 316 9.41 19.80 24.54
N ASN A 317 9.11 18.60 25.03
CA ASN A 317 9.59 18.13 26.32
C ASN A 317 10.97 17.49 26.14
N TYR A 318 12.00 18.24 26.49
CA TYR A 318 13.38 17.79 26.41
C TYR A 318 13.78 17.09 27.69
N TYR A 319 14.50 15.98 27.55
CA TYR A 319 15.18 15.31 28.64
C TYR A 319 16.67 15.71 28.68
N PRO A 320 17.38 15.51 29.81
CA PRO A 320 18.80 15.80 29.90
C PRO A 320 19.60 15.09 28.79
N THR A 321 20.63 15.74 28.25
CA THR A 321 21.46 15.21 27.15
C THR A 321 22.00 13.81 27.41
N SER A 322 22.30 13.49 28.68
CA SER A 322 22.74 12.16 29.10
C SER A 322 21.76 11.03 28.75
N TYR A 323 20.47 11.35 28.67
CA TYR A 323 19.41 10.41 28.32
C TYR A 323 19.48 9.99 26.84
N TYR A 324 19.93 10.89 25.97
CA TYR A 324 20.07 10.64 24.53
C TYR A 324 21.48 10.20 24.14
N ARG A 325 22.41 10.11 25.10
CA ARG A 325 23.85 9.95 24.86
C ARG A 325 24.18 8.87 23.83
N ASP A 326 23.50 7.73 23.90
CA ASP A 326 23.77 6.61 23.01
C ASP A 326 23.51 6.95 21.53
N PHE A 327 22.58 7.85 21.23
CA PHE A 327 22.29 8.30 19.86
C PHE A 327 23.14 9.48 19.38
N LEU A 328 23.77 10.21 20.31
CA LEU A 328 24.55 11.39 19.98
C LEU A 328 25.96 10.99 19.56
N PRO A 329 26.63 11.74 18.66
CA PRO A 329 28.02 11.48 18.34
C PRO A 329 28.92 11.86 19.53
N ASP A 330 30.06 11.18 19.69
CA ASP A 330 31.11 11.53 20.66
C ASP A 330 31.90 12.80 20.29
N ASP A 331 31.49 13.51 19.23
CA ASP A 331 32.17 14.69 18.72
C ASP A 331 31.91 15.90 19.61
N THR A 332 32.98 16.48 20.15
CA THR A 332 32.96 17.75 20.90
C THR A 332 32.38 18.94 20.12
N ALA A 333 32.31 18.86 18.79
CA ALA A 333 31.66 19.87 17.94
C ALA A 333 30.12 19.74 17.88
N PHE A 334 29.56 18.63 18.38
CA PHE A 334 28.12 18.44 18.45
C PHE A 334 27.52 19.30 19.56
N ILE A 335 26.61 20.20 19.19
CA ILE A 335 25.91 21.09 20.11
C ILE A 335 24.46 20.68 20.14
N PHE A 336 24.05 20.01 21.22
CA PHE A 336 22.73 19.40 21.37
C PHE A 336 21.60 20.40 21.10
N GLU A 337 21.65 21.58 21.71
CA GLU A 337 20.60 22.60 21.62
C GLU A 337 20.45 23.20 20.21
N ARG A 338 21.50 23.11 19.39
CA ARG A 338 21.48 23.58 17.99
C ARG A 338 21.05 22.50 17.01
N GLN A 339 21.32 21.24 17.34
CA GLN A 339 21.14 20.12 16.42
C GLN A 339 19.92 19.27 16.75
N ILE A 340 19.40 19.28 17.98
CA ILE A 340 18.21 18.53 18.38
C ILE A 340 17.04 19.51 18.54
N PHE A 341 16.43 19.89 17.42
CA PHE A 341 15.18 20.66 17.42
C PHE A 341 13.98 19.74 17.74
N PRO A 342 12.77 20.27 18.00
CA PRO A 342 11.69 19.48 18.59
C PRO A 342 11.35 18.19 17.84
N LEU A 343 11.34 18.21 16.50
CA LEU A 343 11.11 17.02 15.69
C LEU A 343 12.12 15.89 15.99
N ARG A 344 13.42 16.22 16.04
CA ARG A 344 14.49 15.27 16.36
C ARG A 344 14.40 14.78 17.80
N ASN A 345 13.99 15.64 18.73
CA ASN A 345 13.75 15.25 20.11
C ASN A 345 12.67 14.16 20.20
N GLU A 346 11.55 14.33 19.51
CA GLU A 346 10.50 13.31 19.49
C GLU A 346 10.97 12.00 18.83
N TYR A 347 11.71 12.08 17.71
CA TYR A 347 12.27 10.88 17.10
C TYR A 347 13.27 10.16 18.01
N LEU A 348 14.11 10.87 18.77
CA LEU A 348 15.01 10.24 19.74
C LEU A 348 14.24 9.50 20.85
N LYS A 349 13.12 10.07 21.33
CA LYS A 349 12.23 9.39 22.28
C LYS A 349 11.61 8.14 21.67
N ILE A 350 11.07 8.24 20.44
CA ILE A 350 10.53 7.11 19.69
C ILE A 350 11.58 6.02 19.50
N PHE A 351 12.79 6.35 19.04
CA PHE A 351 13.86 5.39 18.82
C PHE A 351 14.32 4.72 20.11
N THR A 352 14.38 5.46 21.21
CA THR A 352 14.68 4.90 22.54
C THR A 352 13.66 3.81 22.90
N VAL A 353 12.37 4.07 22.69
CA VAL A 353 11.30 3.12 23.01
C VAL A 353 11.35 1.90 22.07
N LEU A 354 11.50 2.13 20.76
CA LEU A 354 11.63 1.05 19.77
C LEU A 354 12.78 0.10 20.12
N ALA A 355 13.94 0.65 20.46
CA ALA A 355 15.14 -0.12 20.70
C ALA A 355 15.11 -0.93 22.01
N LYS A 356 14.38 -0.45 23.02
CA LYS A 356 14.30 -1.07 24.36
C LYS A 356 13.10 -1.99 24.54
N TYR A 357 11.96 -1.69 23.93
CA TYR A 357 10.68 -2.32 24.26
C TYR A 357 10.02 -3.06 23.10
N VAL A 358 10.30 -2.69 21.85
CA VAL A 358 9.58 -3.27 20.70
C VAL A 358 10.40 -4.39 20.07
N ARG A 359 9.73 -5.52 19.87
CA ARG A 359 10.30 -6.73 19.25
C ARG A 359 9.43 -7.17 18.08
N MET A 360 10.02 -7.22 16.88
CA MET A 360 9.31 -7.62 15.66
C MET A 360 9.19 -9.13 15.48
N ASP A 361 9.92 -9.92 16.28
CA ASP A 361 9.96 -11.38 16.27
C ASP A 361 8.94 -12.05 17.21
N VAL A 362 8.10 -11.27 17.88
CA VAL A 362 7.13 -11.74 18.87
C VAL A 362 5.70 -11.45 18.39
N ASP A 363 4.87 -12.50 18.26
CA ASP A 363 3.51 -12.36 17.73
C ASP A 363 2.39 -12.43 18.79
N SER A 364 2.72 -12.81 20.03
CA SER A 364 1.72 -12.96 21.11
C SER A 364 1.12 -11.62 21.55
N ARG A 365 1.85 -10.51 21.35
CA ARG A 365 1.43 -9.15 21.73
C ARG A 365 1.59 -8.20 20.54
N ALA A 366 0.74 -7.16 20.51
CA ALA A 366 0.83 -6.13 19.47
C ALA A 366 1.99 -5.17 19.76
N GLN A 367 2.87 -4.95 18.78
CA GLN A 367 4.04 -4.06 18.88
C GLN A 367 3.67 -2.64 19.29
N ILE A 368 2.51 -2.14 18.87
CA ILE A 368 2.03 -0.82 19.28
C ILE A 368 1.72 -0.75 20.79
N ILE A 369 1.28 -1.85 21.40
CA ILE A 369 1.06 -1.92 22.84
C ILE A 369 2.42 -1.95 23.56
N ASP A 370 3.41 -2.67 23.04
CA ASP A 370 4.78 -2.61 23.58
C ASP A 370 5.37 -1.20 23.48
N PHE A 371 5.12 -0.52 22.36
CA PHE A 371 5.54 0.86 22.16
C PHE A 371 4.87 1.81 23.17
N ILE A 372 3.53 1.81 23.28
CA ILE A 372 2.81 2.74 24.15
C ILE A 372 3.18 2.52 25.63
N GLU A 373 3.25 1.27 26.07
CA GLU A 373 3.64 0.96 27.46
C GLU A 373 5.13 1.28 27.71
N GLY A 374 6.01 1.01 26.74
CA GLY A 374 7.41 1.39 26.80
C GLY A 374 7.61 2.90 26.85
N TYR A 375 6.83 3.65 26.07
CA TYR A 375 6.84 5.11 26.05
C TYR A 375 6.35 5.67 27.39
N ALA A 376 5.24 5.17 27.92
CA ALA A 376 4.73 5.56 29.23
C ALA A 376 5.72 5.24 30.36
N LYS A 377 6.50 4.17 30.23
CA LYS A 377 7.54 3.79 31.20
C LYS A 377 8.77 4.69 31.13
N GLU A 378 9.28 4.99 29.93
CA GLU A 378 10.45 5.85 29.72
C GLU A 378 10.14 7.33 29.96
N PHE A 379 8.91 7.75 29.66
CA PHE A 379 8.45 9.14 29.77
C PHE A 379 7.14 9.23 30.60
N PRO A 380 7.18 8.99 31.93
CA PRO A 380 5.97 8.90 32.75
C PRO A 380 5.07 10.13 32.73
N HIS A 381 5.64 11.33 32.58
CA HIS A 381 4.88 12.58 32.48
C HIS A 381 4.08 12.72 31.17
N GLU A 382 4.39 11.89 30.16
CA GLU A 382 3.74 11.89 28.86
C GLU A 382 2.84 10.67 28.65
N ALA A 383 2.69 9.81 29.67
CA ALA A 383 1.93 8.56 29.59
C ALA A 383 0.47 8.77 29.13
N GLU A 384 -0.22 9.77 29.68
CA GLU A 384 -1.60 10.08 29.29
C GLU A 384 -1.68 10.76 27.92
N LEU A 385 -0.64 11.51 27.53
CA LEU A 385 -0.55 12.09 26.20
C LEU A 385 -0.47 10.99 25.14
N VAL A 386 0.42 10.02 25.30
CA VAL A 386 0.62 8.96 24.29
C VAL A 386 -0.63 8.05 24.16
N LYS A 387 -1.33 7.77 25.26
CA LYS A 387 -2.62 7.06 25.24
C LYS A 387 -3.75 7.90 24.61
N GLY A 388 -3.74 9.20 24.84
CA GLY A 388 -4.65 10.14 24.19
C GLY A 388 -4.41 10.23 22.67
N VAL A 389 -3.14 10.22 22.26
CA VAL A 389 -2.75 10.15 20.83
C VAL A 389 -3.25 8.86 20.20
N TRP A 390 -3.12 7.71 20.87
CA TRP A 390 -3.72 6.46 20.41
C TRP A 390 -5.23 6.58 20.19
N SER A 391 -5.94 7.13 21.17
CA SER A 391 -7.40 7.27 21.11
C SER A 391 -7.83 8.19 19.96
N ALA A 392 -7.08 9.27 19.72
CA ALA A 392 -7.31 10.18 18.60
C ALA A 392 -7.01 9.54 17.23
N ALA A 393 -5.98 8.69 17.14
CA ALA A 393 -5.56 8.05 15.89
C ALA A 393 -6.41 6.84 15.50
N SER A 394 -6.87 6.07 16.49
CA SER A 394 -7.61 4.82 16.30
C SER A 394 -9.14 4.99 16.40
N GLY A 395 -9.61 6.04 17.09
CA GLY A 395 -11.02 6.22 17.42
C GLY A 395 -11.52 5.33 18.56
N VAL A 396 -10.63 4.64 19.27
CA VAL A 396 -10.95 3.78 20.41
C VAL A 396 -10.01 4.03 21.58
N ASP A 397 -10.54 3.94 22.80
CA ASP A 397 -9.74 4.09 24.01
C ASP A 397 -8.64 3.01 24.08
N TYR A 398 -7.49 3.39 24.64
CA TYR A 398 -6.36 2.51 24.77
C TYR A 398 -6.63 1.34 25.73
N GLN A 399 -6.41 0.11 25.26
CA GLN A 399 -6.56 -1.12 26.06
C GLN A 399 -5.28 -1.98 25.92
N PRO A 400 -4.52 -2.21 27.00
CA PRO A 400 -3.23 -2.90 26.92
C PRO A 400 -3.35 -4.42 26.78
N VAL A 401 -4.52 -4.98 27.09
CA VAL A 401 -4.76 -6.42 27.05
C VAL A 401 -5.66 -6.74 25.86
N LEU A 402 -5.12 -7.55 24.95
CA LEU A 402 -5.84 -8.09 23.80
C LEU A 402 -5.79 -9.61 23.85
N PRO A 403 -6.80 -10.31 23.29
CA PRO A 403 -6.66 -11.75 23.07
C PRO A 403 -5.44 -12.05 22.21
N GLU A 404 -4.79 -13.17 22.49
CA GLU A 404 -3.75 -13.69 21.61
C GLU A 404 -4.33 -13.98 20.22
N PRO A 405 -3.57 -13.73 19.13
CA PRO A 405 -4.03 -14.07 17.80
C PRO A 405 -4.28 -15.58 17.68
N LEU A 406 -5.46 -15.96 17.19
CA LEU A 406 -5.81 -17.35 16.91
C LEU A 406 -5.79 -17.55 15.39
N TRP A 407 -4.57 -17.73 14.86
CA TRP A 407 -4.33 -17.89 13.43
C TRP A 407 -4.75 -19.26 12.91
N VAL A 408 -5.57 -19.24 11.86
CA VAL A 408 -6.13 -20.43 11.22
C VAL A 408 -6.05 -20.31 9.70
N VAL A 409 -6.20 -21.42 8.98
CA VAL A 409 -6.14 -21.46 7.51
C VAL A 409 -7.39 -22.09 6.93
N ILE A 410 -7.98 -21.39 5.95
CA ILE A 410 -8.96 -21.99 5.04
C ILE A 410 -8.21 -22.70 3.92
N ASN A 411 -8.37 -24.02 3.85
CA ASN A 411 -7.94 -24.83 2.71
C ASN A 411 -8.98 -24.75 1.58
N ASN A 412 -8.53 -24.90 0.33
CA ASN A 412 -9.37 -24.75 -0.88
C ASN A 412 -9.97 -23.35 -1.04
N ALA A 413 -9.23 -22.33 -0.61
CA ALA A 413 -9.59 -20.94 -0.84
C ALA A 413 -9.65 -20.59 -2.34
N HIS A 414 -10.36 -19.50 -2.63
CA HIS A 414 -10.35 -18.83 -3.93
C HIS A 414 -9.85 -17.38 -3.76
N PHE A 415 -8.84 -17.21 -2.91
CA PHE A 415 -8.37 -15.92 -2.46
C PHE A 415 -7.55 -15.19 -3.53
N ILE A 416 -7.71 -13.87 -3.59
CA ILE A 416 -6.99 -13.00 -4.51
C ILE A 416 -6.13 -12.05 -3.66
N PRO A 417 -4.79 -12.10 -3.78
CA PRO A 417 -3.90 -11.42 -2.84
C PRO A 417 -3.76 -9.91 -3.09
N SER A 418 -4.10 -9.41 -4.27
CA SER A 418 -3.91 -8.01 -4.64
C SER A 418 -5.05 -7.49 -5.52
N VAL A 419 -5.45 -6.24 -5.28
CA VAL A 419 -6.48 -5.53 -6.05
C VAL A 419 -5.99 -5.25 -7.47
N LEU A 420 -4.68 -5.04 -7.64
CA LEU A 420 -4.07 -4.74 -8.92
C LEU A 420 -4.00 -5.98 -9.82
N SER A 421 -3.88 -7.17 -9.25
CA SER A 421 -3.82 -8.45 -9.97
C SER A 421 -5.11 -9.28 -9.81
N GLN A 422 -6.25 -8.62 -9.63
CA GLN A 422 -7.50 -9.30 -9.26
C GLN A 422 -8.06 -10.34 -10.24
N PHE A 423 -7.56 -10.35 -11.47
CA PHE A 423 -7.92 -11.34 -12.49
C PHE A 423 -6.88 -12.46 -12.64
N GLY A 424 -5.82 -12.40 -11.84
CA GLY A 424 -4.69 -13.33 -11.82
C GLY A 424 -4.98 -14.65 -11.08
N PRO A 425 -3.92 -15.42 -10.79
CA PRO A 425 -4.05 -16.70 -10.12
C PRO A 425 -4.62 -16.52 -8.71
N LYS A 426 -5.51 -17.43 -8.32
CA LYS A 426 -6.11 -17.47 -6.99
C LYS A 426 -5.32 -18.40 -6.07
N LEU A 427 -5.08 -17.96 -4.84
CA LEU A 427 -4.46 -18.77 -3.81
C LEU A 427 -5.46 -19.77 -3.24
N LYS A 428 -4.97 -21.00 -2.98
CA LYS A 428 -5.73 -22.13 -2.42
C LYS A 428 -5.76 -22.16 -0.90
N THR A 429 -5.03 -21.27 -0.27
CA THR A 429 -4.98 -21.10 1.17
C THR A 429 -5.25 -19.64 1.52
N TYR A 430 -5.98 -19.44 2.62
CA TYR A 430 -6.23 -18.11 3.18
C TYR A 430 -6.02 -18.16 4.70
N PRO A 431 -4.88 -17.69 5.21
CA PRO A 431 -4.66 -17.55 6.64
C PRO A 431 -5.37 -16.30 7.17
N PHE A 432 -6.03 -16.41 8.32
CA PHE A 432 -6.66 -15.29 9.02
C PHE A 432 -6.71 -15.53 10.53
N ASP A 433 -6.87 -14.46 11.31
CA ASP A 433 -6.93 -14.51 12.77
C ASP A 433 -8.38 -14.48 13.26
N MET A 434 -8.84 -15.55 13.92
CA MET A 434 -10.21 -15.63 14.47
C MET A 434 -10.51 -14.51 15.48
N ASN A 435 -9.50 -14.03 16.21
CA ASN A 435 -9.65 -12.97 17.20
C ASN A 435 -9.65 -11.55 16.63
N ASN A 436 -9.36 -11.42 15.33
CA ASN A 436 -9.33 -10.14 14.63
C ASN A 436 -10.23 -10.09 13.39
N CYS A 437 -10.71 -11.23 12.90
CA CYS A 437 -11.49 -11.31 11.68
C CYS A 437 -12.81 -10.53 11.73
N ASP A 438 -13.37 -10.22 10.57
CA ASP A 438 -14.71 -9.68 10.44
C ASP A 438 -15.72 -10.73 9.96
N SER A 439 -16.97 -10.29 9.75
CA SER A 439 -18.04 -11.15 9.28
C SER A 439 -17.77 -11.74 7.89
N VAL A 440 -17.02 -11.05 7.03
CA VAL A 440 -16.77 -11.50 5.65
C VAL A 440 -15.84 -12.70 5.66
N GLU A 441 -14.78 -12.64 6.47
CA GLU A 441 -13.84 -13.75 6.64
C GLU A 441 -14.51 -14.96 7.30
N LEU A 442 -15.38 -14.73 8.28
CA LEU A 442 -16.17 -15.80 8.91
C LEU A 442 -17.10 -16.49 7.91
N VAL A 443 -17.81 -15.72 7.06
CA VAL A 443 -18.70 -16.28 6.02
C VAL A 443 -17.92 -17.02 4.92
N ALA A 444 -16.61 -16.75 4.75
CA ALA A 444 -15.77 -17.54 3.85
C ALA A 444 -15.52 -18.96 4.36
N VAL A 445 -15.71 -19.23 5.65
CA VAL A 445 -15.64 -20.59 6.22
C VAL A 445 -16.88 -21.37 5.78
N LYS A 446 -16.66 -22.53 5.15
CA LYS A 446 -17.73 -23.39 4.64
C LYS A 446 -18.72 -23.74 5.75
N GLY A 447 -20.01 -23.51 5.52
CA GLY A 447 -21.09 -23.81 6.48
C GLY A 447 -21.42 -22.67 7.46
N VAL A 448 -20.59 -21.63 7.54
CA VAL A 448 -20.88 -20.46 8.37
C VAL A 448 -21.81 -19.50 7.62
N THR A 449 -22.98 -19.26 8.18
CA THR A 449 -23.96 -18.29 7.63
C THR A 449 -23.68 -16.86 8.14
N PRO A 450 -24.23 -15.81 7.50
CA PRO A 450 -24.13 -14.46 8.05
C PRO A 450 -24.67 -14.33 9.48
N THR A 451 -25.72 -15.08 9.83
CA THR A 451 -26.27 -15.14 11.19
C THR A 451 -25.29 -15.80 12.17
N ASP A 452 -24.62 -16.87 11.75
CA ASP A 452 -23.59 -17.52 12.58
C ASP A 452 -22.39 -16.58 12.79
N ALA A 453 -21.96 -15.87 11.75
CA ALA A 453 -20.88 -14.89 11.85
C ALA A 453 -21.19 -13.77 12.85
N ILE A 454 -22.42 -13.24 12.87
CA ILE A 454 -22.84 -12.25 13.88
C ILE A 454 -22.71 -12.83 15.29
N LYS A 455 -23.24 -14.04 15.52
CA LYS A 455 -23.18 -14.69 16.84
C LYS A 455 -21.74 -14.98 17.29
N LEU A 456 -20.87 -15.35 16.36
CA LEU A 456 -19.43 -15.54 16.63
C LEU A 456 -18.77 -14.23 17.04
N LEU A 457 -19.03 -13.14 16.33
CA LEU A 457 -18.50 -11.81 16.67
C LEU A 457 -19.03 -11.32 18.03
N GLU A 458 -20.32 -11.52 18.31
CA GLU A 458 -20.92 -11.19 19.61
C GLU A 458 -20.28 -11.98 20.75
N TYR A 459 -20.12 -13.30 20.59
CA TYR A 459 -19.44 -14.15 21.56
C TYR A 459 -18.00 -13.67 21.78
N ARG A 460 -17.25 -13.42 20.69
CA ARG A 460 -15.85 -12.96 20.76
C ARG A 460 -15.74 -11.67 21.56
N ASN A 461 -16.58 -10.68 21.22
CA ASN A 461 -16.54 -9.37 21.85
C ASN A 461 -16.95 -9.43 23.32
N LYS A 462 -17.92 -10.29 23.68
CA LYS A 462 -18.39 -10.46 25.07
C LYS A 462 -17.37 -11.17 25.96
N ASN A 463 -16.62 -12.14 25.42
CA ASN A 463 -15.73 -13.00 26.20
C ASN A 463 -14.25 -12.60 26.10
N GLY A 464 -13.94 -11.48 25.44
CA GLY A 464 -12.56 -11.01 25.29
C GLY A 464 -11.71 -11.82 24.32
N GLY A 465 -12.34 -12.54 23.38
CA GLY A 465 -11.68 -13.41 22.40
C GLY A 465 -12.04 -14.88 22.51
N PHE A 466 -11.57 -15.66 21.54
CA PHE A 466 -11.56 -17.12 21.51
C PHE A 466 -10.22 -17.65 21.98
N GLN A 467 -10.24 -18.78 22.69
CA GLN A 467 -9.05 -19.45 23.20
C GLN A 467 -8.59 -20.61 22.30
N SER A 468 -9.51 -21.25 21.58
CA SER A 468 -9.20 -22.38 20.68
C SER A 468 -10.32 -22.63 19.68
N LEU A 469 -10.01 -23.36 18.60
CA LEU A 469 -11.01 -23.84 17.65
C LEU A 469 -12.05 -24.77 18.31
N ASN A 470 -11.61 -25.63 19.23
CA ASN A 470 -12.50 -26.54 19.97
C ASN A 470 -13.54 -25.77 20.79
N GLN A 471 -13.15 -24.65 21.40
CA GLN A 471 -14.10 -23.79 22.11
C GLN A 471 -15.18 -23.28 21.16
N ILE A 472 -14.78 -22.79 19.98
CA ILE A 472 -15.71 -22.24 18.97
C ILE A 472 -16.65 -23.33 18.44
N ALA A 473 -16.11 -24.51 18.13
CA ALA A 473 -16.88 -25.65 17.65
C ALA A 473 -17.90 -26.16 18.69
N SER A 474 -17.67 -25.93 19.99
CA SER A 474 -18.61 -26.33 21.06
C SER A 474 -19.81 -25.38 21.24
N LEU A 475 -19.82 -24.22 20.57
CA LEU A 475 -20.88 -23.22 20.73
C LEU A 475 -22.20 -23.69 20.14
N THR A 476 -23.17 -24.00 21.01
CA THR A 476 -24.53 -24.41 20.60
C THR A 476 -25.34 -23.27 19.99
N THR A 477 -24.86 -22.03 20.09
CA THR A 477 -25.51 -20.85 19.52
C THR A 477 -25.40 -20.77 18.00
N ILE A 478 -24.37 -21.39 17.40
CA ILE A 478 -24.16 -21.45 15.95
C ILE A 478 -24.68 -22.76 15.36
N SER A 479 -24.95 -22.75 14.05
CA SER A 479 -25.50 -23.91 13.34
C SER A 479 -24.57 -25.14 13.37
N PRO A 480 -25.10 -26.38 13.25
CA PRO A 480 -24.26 -27.58 13.15
C PRO A 480 -23.26 -27.53 11.98
N SER A 481 -23.68 -26.97 10.83
CA SER A 481 -22.81 -26.82 9.67
C SER A 481 -21.67 -25.82 9.91
N ALA A 482 -21.95 -24.73 10.64
CA ALA A 482 -20.91 -23.78 11.04
C ALA A 482 -19.88 -24.45 11.96
N ARG A 483 -20.33 -25.27 12.93
CA ARG A 483 -19.42 -26.02 13.83
C ARG A 483 -18.50 -26.96 13.05
N GLU A 484 -19.06 -27.76 12.13
CA GLU A 484 -18.28 -28.64 11.26
C GLU A 484 -17.27 -27.86 10.40
N GLY A 485 -17.67 -26.71 9.86
CA GLY A 485 -16.79 -25.82 9.11
C GLY A 485 -15.60 -25.29 9.93
N ILE A 486 -15.85 -24.91 11.18
CA ILE A 486 -14.82 -24.45 12.11
C ILE A 486 -13.87 -25.59 12.52
N GLU A 487 -14.38 -26.82 12.72
CA GLU A 487 -13.57 -28.01 13.02
C GLU A 487 -12.63 -28.39 11.86
N GLN A 488 -12.99 -28.04 10.62
CA GLN A 488 -12.16 -28.28 9.43
C GLN A 488 -11.06 -27.23 9.24
N LEU A 489 -11.01 -26.17 10.06
CA LEU A 489 -9.93 -25.20 10.02
C LEU A 489 -8.66 -25.80 10.64
N HIS A 490 -7.51 -25.50 10.04
CA HIS A 490 -6.22 -25.90 10.58
C HIS A 490 -5.52 -24.71 11.23
N PRO A 491 -4.79 -24.91 12.34
CA PRO A 491 -3.86 -23.91 12.85
C PRO A 491 -2.87 -23.48 11.76
N PHE A 492 -2.57 -22.19 11.69
CA PHE A 492 -1.59 -21.69 10.73
C PHE A 492 -0.15 -22.02 11.17
N GLU A 493 0.60 -22.67 10.28
CA GLU A 493 2.04 -22.93 10.46
C GLU A 493 2.85 -21.97 9.57
N LYS A 494 3.57 -21.03 10.19
CA LYS A 494 4.31 -19.94 9.52
C LYS A 494 5.34 -20.40 8.48
N GLU A 495 5.89 -21.60 8.62
CA GLU A 495 7.02 -22.08 7.81
C GLU A 495 6.63 -22.54 6.40
N LYS A 496 5.33 -22.63 6.07
CA LYS A 496 4.84 -23.29 4.84
C LYS A 496 4.40 -22.38 3.70
N ILE A 497 4.41 -21.04 3.86
CA ILE A 497 3.95 -20.12 2.80
C ILE A 497 5.01 -19.04 2.55
N ARG A 498 5.75 -19.18 1.44
CA ARG A 498 6.44 -18.04 0.82
C ARG A 498 5.55 -17.52 -0.30
N PRO A 499 5.02 -16.30 -0.24
CA PRO A 499 4.42 -15.69 -1.43
C PRO A 499 5.55 -15.51 -2.46
N GLU A 500 5.47 -16.22 -3.58
CA GLU A 500 6.28 -15.87 -4.74
C GLU A 500 5.84 -14.48 -5.20
N ASN A 501 6.79 -13.54 -5.32
CA ASN A 501 6.55 -12.23 -5.89
C ASN A 501 6.00 -12.39 -7.30
N SER A 502 4.68 -12.25 -7.48
CA SER A 502 4.08 -12.22 -8.80
C SER A 502 4.49 -10.91 -9.47
N SER A 503 5.22 -11.00 -10.58
CA SER A 503 5.61 -9.82 -11.34
C SER A 503 4.39 -9.00 -11.79
N GLN A 504 4.50 -7.66 -11.68
CA GLN A 504 3.42 -6.72 -12.01
C GLN A 504 3.00 -6.79 -13.49
N ASN A 505 3.92 -7.21 -14.37
CA ASN A 505 3.71 -7.38 -15.81
C ASN A 505 2.65 -8.42 -16.18
N TRP A 506 2.34 -9.39 -15.30
CA TRP A 506 1.26 -10.34 -15.54
C TRP A 506 -0.15 -9.79 -15.27
N SER A 507 -0.29 -8.69 -14.55
CA SER A 507 -1.62 -8.14 -14.19
C SER A 507 -2.47 -7.74 -15.42
N TYR A 508 -1.83 -7.15 -16.44
CA TYR A 508 -2.51 -6.71 -17.65
C TYR A 508 -2.98 -7.86 -18.55
N THR A 509 -2.18 -8.92 -18.66
CA THR A 509 -2.53 -10.09 -19.48
C THR A 509 -3.73 -10.84 -18.91
N TYR A 510 -3.74 -11.05 -17.59
CA TYR A 510 -4.88 -11.65 -16.89
C TYR A 510 -6.14 -10.78 -16.99
N THR A 511 -5.99 -9.46 -16.88
CA THR A 511 -7.11 -8.53 -17.06
C THR A 511 -7.70 -8.64 -18.47
N LEU A 512 -6.86 -8.61 -19.50
CA LEU A 512 -7.29 -8.77 -20.90
C LEU A 512 -7.99 -10.11 -21.12
N TRP A 513 -7.47 -11.19 -20.56
CA TRP A 513 -8.05 -12.52 -20.72
C TRP A 513 -9.39 -12.70 -20.00
N ALA A 514 -9.51 -12.19 -18.78
CA ALA A 514 -10.79 -12.15 -18.07
C ALA A 514 -11.83 -11.34 -18.85
N PHE A 515 -11.41 -10.25 -19.47
CA PHE A 515 -12.27 -9.40 -20.27
C PHE A 515 -12.69 -10.07 -21.59
N LEU A 516 -11.78 -10.75 -22.29
CA LEU A 516 -12.06 -11.58 -23.45
C LEU A 516 -13.11 -12.66 -23.14
N LYS A 517 -12.96 -13.33 -22.00
CA LYS A 517 -13.95 -14.33 -21.54
C LYS A 517 -15.32 -13.71 -21.30
N MET A 518 -15.37 -12.57 -20.60
CA MET A 518 -16.63 -11.86 -20.37
C MET A 518 -17.26 -11.42 -21.69
N ALA A 519 -16.47 -10.86 -22.62
CA ALA A 519 -16.93 -10.47 -23.95
C ALA A 519 -17.55 -11.65 -24.69
N PHE A 520 -16.91 -12.81 -24.63
CA PHE A 520 -17.39 -14.04 -25.23
C PHE A 520 -18.71 -14.53 -24.61
N LEU A 521 -18.84 -14.51 -23.29
CA LEU A 521 -20.09 -14.89 -22.60
C LEU A 521 -21.26 -13.96 -22.96
N TYR A 522 -21.02 -12.65 -22.95
CA TYR A 522 -22.02 -11.67 -23.40
C TYR A 522 -22.35 -11.86 -24.87
N PHE A 523 -21.36 -12.14 -25.72
CA PHE A 523 -21.60 -12.41 -27.12
C PHE A 523 -22.47 -13.64 -27.34
N ILE A 524 -22.30 -14.72 -26.57
CA ILE A 524 -23.22 -15.86 -26.63
C ILE A 524 -24.65 -15.40 -26.31
N GLY A 525 -24.83 -14.65 -25.22
CA GLY A 525 -26.16 -14.13 -24.83
C GLY A 525 -26.78 -13.21 -25.87
N ILE A 526 -26.03 -12.22 -26.36
CA ILE A 526 -26.43 -11.28 -27.41
C ILE A 526 -26.69 -12.04 -28.71
N GLY A 527 -25.86 -13.02 -29.05
CA GLY A 527 -25.98 -13.85 -30.23
C GLY A 527 -27.25 -14.70 -30.23
N LEU A 528 -27.65 -15.25 -29.07
CA LEU A 528 -28.92 -15.96 -28.91
C LEU A 528 -30.12 -15.01 -29.09
N ILE A 529 -30.07 -13.80 -28.51
CA ILE A 529 -31.12 -12.78 -28.68
C ILE A 529 -31.21 -12.36 -30.15
N TYR A 530 -30.06 -12.08 -30.77
CA TYR A 530 -29.95 -11.70 -32.18
C TYR A 530 -30.48 -12.81 -33.09
N PHE A 531 -30.16 -14.08 -32.82
CA PHE A 531 -30.71 -15.22 -33.57
C PHE A 531 -32.22 -15.33 -33.41
N ALA A 532 -32.76 -15.21 -32.18
CA ALA A 532 -34.20 -15.25 -31.94
C ALA A 532 -34.95 -14.11 -32.66
N LEU A 533 -34.42 -12.89 -32.62
CA LEU A 533 -34.98 -11.74 -33.34
C LEU A 533 -34.90 -11.92 -34.85
N ALA A 534 -33.79 -12.43 -35.37
CA ALA A 534 -33.63 -12.71 -36.79
C ALA A 534 -34.67 -13.74 -37.28
N GLN A 535 -34.92 -14.82 -36.51
CA GLN A 535 -35.98 -15.78 -36.82
C GLN A 535 -37.37 -15.15 -36.81
N PHE A 536 -37.68 -14.34 -35.80
CA PHE A 536 -38.96 -13.63 -35.70
C PHE A 536 -39.21 -12.66 -36.87
N LEU A 537 -38.15 -12.03 -37.37
CA LEU A 537 -38.20 -11.09 -38.50
C LEU A 537 -38.00 -11.75 -39.87
N HIS A 538 -37.96 -13.10 -39.94
CA HIS A 538 -37.66 -13.86 -41.16
C HIS A 538 -36.36 -13.42 -41.87
N TYR A 539 -35.36 -13.00 -41.09
CA TYR A 539 -34.04 -12.61 -41.55
C TYR A 539 -33.03 -13.75 -41.31
N HIS A 540 -32.22 -14.07 -42.33
CA HIS A 540 -31.25 -15.18 -42.27
C HIS A 540 -29.80 -14.65 -42.35
N PRO A 541 -29.20 -14.24 -41.21
CA PRO A 541 -27.83 -13.76 -41.16
C PRO A 541 -26.83 -14.87 -41.51
N LYS A 542 -25.77 -14.51 -42.25
CA LYS A 542 -24.67 -15.43 -42.59
C LYS A 542 -23.80 -15.69 -41.36
N LEU A 543 -23.18 -16.88 -41.27
CA LEU A 543 -22.24 -17.23 -40.19
C LEU A 543 -21.12 -16.18 -40.00
N LEU A 544 -20.59 -15.65 -41.09
CA LEU A 544 -19.54 -14.62 -41.07
C LEU A 544 -20.00 -13.33 -40.36
N GLN A 545 -21.30 -13.02 -40.39
CA GLN A 545 -21.87 -11.85 -39.72
C GLN A 545 -21.85 -12.02 -38.19
N TYR A 546 -22.06 -13.23 -37.69
CA TYR A 546 -21.97 -13.51 -36.25
C TYR A 546 -20.54 -13.31 -35.75
N LEU A 547 -19.54 -13.79 -36.50
CA LEU A 547 -18.13 -13.57 -36.17
C LEU A 547 -17.76 -12.08 -36.22
N TRP A 548 -18.30 -11.33 -37.17
CA TRP A 548 -18.11 -9.88 -37.25
C TRP A 548 -18.73 -9.16 -36.05
N ASN A 549 -19.98 -9.49 -35.69
CA ASN A 549 -20.65 -8.92 -34.53
C ASN A 549 -19.91 -9.23 -33.22
N PHE A 550 -19.30 -10.43 -33.11
CA PHE A 550 -18.45 -10.77 -31.97
C PHE A 550 -17.22 -9.85 -31.89
N LEU A 551 -16.48 -9.75 -33.01
CA LEU A 551 -15.29 -8.92 -33.08
C LEU A 551 -15.64 -7.45 -32.75
N GLN A 552 -16.75 -6.96 -33.31
CA GLN A 552 -17.24 -5.62 -33.05
C GLN A 552 -17.59 -5.41 -31.57
N PHE A 553 -18.32 -6.34 -30.95
CA PHE A 553 -18.63 -6.26 -29.52
C PHE A 553 -17.36 -6.24 -28.67
N PHE A 554 -16.39 -7.09 -29.02
CA PHE A 554 -15.10 -7.15 -28.33
C PHE A 554 -14.34 -5.82 -28.45
N LEU A 555 -14.26 -5.24 -29.66
CA LEU A 555 -13.61 -3.94 -29.90
C LEU A 555 -14.31 -2.80 -29.15
N LEU A 556 -15.65 -2.77 -29.14
CA LEU A 556 -16.42 -1.80 -28.35
C LEU A 556 -16.15 -1.98 -26.85
N SER A 557 -16.03 -3.21 -26.38
CA SER A 557 -15.74 -3.49 -24.98
C SER A 557 -14.34 -2.98 -24.60
N LEU A 558 -13.33 -3.25 -25.44
CA LEU A 558 -11.97 -2.70 -25.26
C LEU A 558 -11.97 -1.18 -25.27
N LEU A 559 -12.72 -0.57 -26.19
CA LEU A 559 -12.88 0.88 -26.26
C LEU A 559 -13.48 1.44 -24.96
N GLY A 560 -14.41 0.74 -24.33
CA GLY A 560 -14.97 1.11 -23.02
C GLY A 560 -13.91 1.14 -21.91
N ILE A 561 -12.98 0.17 -21.87
CA ILE A 561 -11.84 0.18 -20.95
C ILE A 561 -10.96 1.40 -21.23
N VAL A 562 -10.56 1.60 -22.48
CA VAL A 562 -9.67 2.70 -22.89
C VAL A 562 -10.30 4.06 -22.53
N CYS A 563 -11.58 4.25 -22.81
CA CYS A 563 -12.31 5.47 -22.44
C CYS A 563 -12.31 5.70 -20.92
N THR A 564 -12.44 4.64 -20.13
CA THR A 564 -12.43 4.71 -18.66
C THR A 564 -11.03 5.00 -18.10
N ALA A 565 -10.00 4.40 -18.69
CA ALA A 565 -8.62 4.63 -18.30
C ALA A 565 -8.16 6.08 -18.56
N ILE A 566 -8.63 6.70 -19.64
CA ILE A 566 -8.15 8.03 -20.08
C ILE A 566 -8.95 9.17 -19.45
N THR A 567 -10.25 9.00 -19.20
CA THR A 567 -11.10 10.12 -18.77
C THR A 567 -12.23 9.75 -17.82
N THR A 568 -12.53 10.67 -16.91
CA THR A 568 -13.76 10.62 -16.09
C THR A 568 -15.02 10.91 -16.89
N ARG A 569 -14.92 11.36 -18.15
CA ARG A 569 -16.06 11.54 -19.07
C ARG A 569 -16.22 10.36 -20.02
N ASN A 570 -15.87 9.15 -19.55
CA ASN A 570 -15.83 7.91 -20.33
C ASN A 570 -17.09 7.64 -21.17
N ILE A 571 -18.30 7.82 -20.63
CA ILE A 571 -19.57 7.61 -21.36
C ILE A 571 -19.70 8.56 -22.54
N MET A 572 -19.41 9.85 -22.36
CA MET A 572 -19.52 10.83 -23.45
C MET A 572 -18.50 10.54 -24.55
N LEU A 573 -17.27 10.19 -24.16
CA LEU A 573 -16.23 9.81 -25.11
C LEU A 573 -16.62 8.52 -25.87
N PHE A 574 -17.06 7.50 -25.14
CA PHE A 574 -17.51 6.22 -25.70
C PHE A 574 -18.67 6.40 -26.67
N MET A 575 -19.70 7.16 -26.28
CA MET A 575 -20.85 7.45 -27.14
C MET A 575 -20.46 8.26 -28.37
N GLY A 576 -19.48 9.17 -28.26
CA GLY A 576 -18.92 9.88 -29.41
C GLY A 576 -18.34 8.92 -30.45
N PHE A 577 -17.54 7.95 -30.01
CA PHE A 577 -17.02 6.90 -30.89
C PHE A 577 -18.11 6.01 -31.47
N VAL A 578 -19.10 5.60 -30.66
CA VAL A 578 -20.24 4.80 -31.13
C VAL A 578 -21.02 5.53 -32.23
N LEU A 579 -21.25 6.84 -32.09
CA LEU A 579 -21.93 7.65 -33.11
C LEU A 579 -21.12 7.71 -34.41
N VAL A 580 -19.79 7.83 -34.33
CA VAL A 580 -18.92 7.77 -35.51
C VAL A 580 -19.00 6.40 -36.18
N ILE A 581 -18.96 5.30 -35.41
CA ILE A 581 -19.10 3.94 -35.94
C ILE A 581 -20.45 3.76 -36.65
N LEU A 582 -21.55 4.18 -36.02
CA LEU A 582 -22.89 4.11 -36.62
C LEU A 582 -23.00 4.95 -37.89
N ALA A 583 -22.40 6.15 -37.92
CA ALA A 583 -22.38 6.99 -39.11
C ALA A 583 -21.59 6.35 -40.26
N LEU A 584 -20.43 5.74 -39.96
CA LEU A 584 -19.65 5.00 -40.95
C LEU A 584 -20.42 3.78 -41.49
N GLU A 585 -21.02 2.98 -40.59
CA GLU A 585 -21.87 1.84 -40.98
C GLU A 585 -22.98 2.27 -41.93
N TYR A 586 -23.69 3.36 -41.61
CA TYR A 586 -24.73 3.92 -42.48
C TYR A 586 -24.17 4.34 -43.84
N VAL A 587 -23.08 5.12 -43.88
CA VAL A 587 -22.50 5.62 -45.14
C VAL A 587 -22.08 4.47 -46.07
N PHE A 588 -21.43 3.44 -45.52
CA PHE A 588 -20.95 2.30 -46.32
C PHE A 588 -22.03 1.29 -46.67
N ARG A 589 -23.07 1.12 -45.83
CA ARG A 589 -24.06 0.05 -45.97
C ARG A 589 -25.47 0.52 -46.29
N ARG A 590 -25.74 1.82 -46.44
CA ARG A 590 -27.08 2.37 -46.78
C ARG A 590 -27.77 1.70 -47.98
N LYS A 591 -27.00 1.18 -48.94
CA LYS A 591 -27.53 0.47 -50.12
C LYS A 591 -28.10 -0.92 -49.80
N GLN A 592 -27.88 -1.45 -48.60
CA GLN A 592 -28.32 -2.78 -48.14
C GLN A 592 -29.70 -2.75 -47.45
N GLY A 593 -30.37 -1.60 -47.38
CA GLY A 593 -31.76 -1.49 -46.90
C GLY A 593 -31.93 -1.93 -45.45
N MET A 594 -32.87 -2.83 -45.19
CA MET A 594 -33.24 -3.29 -43.84
C MET A 594 -32.07 -3.96 -43.08
N ALA A 595 -31.15 -4.62 -43.79
CA ALA A 595 -29.97 -5.22 -43.17
C ALA A 595 -29.06 -4.18 -42.50
N CYS A 596 -28.89 -3.00 -43.12
CA CYS A 596 -28.10 -1.90 -42.55
C CYS A 596 -28.71 -1.40 -41.23
N TRP A 597 -30.04 -1.23 -41.18
CA TRP A 597 -30.73 -0.82 -39.95
C TRP A 597 -30.63 -1.87 -38.84
N PHE A 598 -30.71 -3.16 -39.19
CA PHE A 598 -30.58 -4.24 -38.23
C PHE A 598 -29.18 -4.34 -37.62
N GLU A 599 -28.13 -4.18 -38.44
CA GLU A 599 -26.74 -4.12 -37.97
C GLU A 599 -26.51 -2.91 -37.06
N MET A 600 -26.92 -1.71 -37.49
CA MET A 600 -26.83 -0.50 -36.67
C MET A 600 -27.58 -0.63 -35.34
N GLY A 601 -28.76 -1.25 -35.36
CA GLY A 601 -29.54 -1.56 -34.15
C GLY A 601 -28.80 -2.50 -33.21
N THR A 602 -28.09 -3.49 -33.76
CA THR A 602 -27.25 -4.41 -32.99
C THR A 602 -26.06 -3.68 -32.36
N THR A 603 -25.35 -2.86 -33.12
CA THR A 603 -24.26 -1.99 -32.65
C THR A 603 -24.72 -1.08 -31.52
N PHE A 604 -25.87 -0.45 -31.69
CA PHE A 604 -26.46 0.42 -30.68
C PHE A 604 -26.84 -0.35 -29.41
N PHE A 605 -27.51 -1.50 -29.53
CA PHE A 605 -27.87 -2.34 -28.39
C PHE A 605 -26.65 -2.82 -27.61
N MET A 606 -25.62 -3.32 -28.31
CA MET A 606 -24.33 -3.68 -27.72
C MET A 606 -23.70 -2.50 -26.96
N SER A 607 -23.78 -1.31 -27.53
CA SER A 607 -23.27 -0.08 -26.90
C SER A 607 -24.06 0.29 -25.65
N LEU A 608 -25.37 0.11 -25.61
CA LEU A 608 -26.20 0.35 -24.41
C LEU A 608 -25.80 -0.56 -23.24
N LEU A 609 -25.50 -1.84 -23.51
CA LEU A 609 -25.00 -2.77 -22.48
C LEU A 609 -23.66 -2.30 -21.89
N LEU A 610 -22.78 -1.77 -22.74
CA LEU A 610 -21.51 -1.21 -22.30
C LEU A 610 -21.69 0.11 -21.54
N VAL A 611 -22.61 0.98 -21.97
CA VAL A 611 -22.96 2.21 -21.23
C VAL A 611 -23.44 1.90 -19.82
N TYR A 612 -24.24 0.85 -19.63
CA TYR A 612 -24.61 0.38 -18.29
C TYR A 612 -23.39 0.01 -17.43
N SER A 613 -22.33 -0.55 -18.03
CA SER A 613 -21.08 -0.88 -17.35
C SER A 613 -20.12 0.31 -17.17
N LEU A 614 -20.27 1.37 -17.97
CA LEU A 614 -19.47 2.60 -17.90
C LEU A 614 -20.05 3.66 -16.96
N TYR A 615 -21.35 3.55 -16.66
CA TYR A 615 -22.03 4.26 -15.59
C TYR A 615 -21.50 3.78 -14.25
#